data_AF-A0A9R0V9A4-F1
#
_entry.id   AF-A0A9R0V9A4-F1
#
_cell.length_a   1.000
_cell.length_b   1.000
_cell.length_c   1.000
_cell.angle_alpha   90.00
_cell.angle_beta   90.00
_cell.angle_gamma   90.00
#
_symmetry.space_group_name_H-M   'P 1'
#
loop_
_entity.id
_entity.type
_entity.pdbx_description
1 polymer ?
#
loop_
_entity_poly.entity_id
_entity_poly.type
_entity_poly.pdbx_seq_one_letter_code
_entity_poly.pdbx_strand_id
1 'polypeptide(L)'
;MLAWPMTLGDQRLVATVIRSAGFGLWLERWSWDSESSLVRAAEIAEKVKAVMGDEAISARAKEVGREATKAVAPGGSSHRSMQEFLAALR
;
A
#
# COMPACT_ATOMS: atom_id res chain seq x y z
N MET A 1 1.55 -5.56 -3.30
CA MET A 1 2.06 -5.46 -1.91
C MET A 1 1.29 -6.43 -1.00
N LEU A 2 1.95 -7.16 -0.11
CA LEU A 2 1.28 -7.96 0.92
C LEU A 2 1.39 -7.21 2.26
N ALA A 3 0.29 -6.62 2.71
CA ALA A 3 0.27 -5.83 3.94
C ALA A 3 0.12 -6.75 5.16
N TRP A 4 1.08 -6.65 6.08
CA TRP A 4 1.04 -7.27 7.41
C TRP A 4 1.10 -6.17 8.47
N PRO A 5 -0.04 -5.55 8.81
CA PRO A 5 -0.04 -4.51 9.82
C PRO A 5 0.27 -5.09 11.19
N MET A 6 1.35 -4.62 11.81
CA MET A 6 1.64 -4.84 13.22
C MET A 6 0.79 -3.89 14.07
N THR A 7 0.69 -4.16 15.38
CA THR A 7 -0.24 -3.50 16.31
C THR A 7 -0.04 -1.99 16.48
N LEU A 8 1.08 -1.43 16.02
CA LEU A 8 1.47 -0.05 16.33
C LEU A 8 1.21 0.90 15.15
N GLY A 9 0.53 2.01 15.44
CA GLY A 9 0.40 3.17 14.56
C GLY A 9 -0.74 3.07 13.54
N ASP A 10 -0.49 3.66 12.38
CA ASP A 10 -1.43 3.83 11.27
C ASP A 10 -1.43 2.66 10.27
N GLN A 11 -0.70 1.57 10.56
CA GLN A 11 -0.46 0.49 9.61
C GLN A 11 -1.75 -0.19 9.12
N ARG A 12 -2.80 -0.26 9.96
CA ARG A 12 -4.13 -0.75 9.54
C ARG A 12 -4.81 0.19 8.54
N LEU A 13 -4.66 1.51 8.70
CA LEU A 13 -5.17 2.49 7.75
C LEU A 13 -4.42 2.39 6.42
N VAL A 14 -3.09 2.27 6.46
CA VAL A 14 -2.26 2.06 5.27
C VAL A 14 -2.63 0.76 4.55
N ALA A 15 -2.83 -0.34 5.29
CA ALA A 15 -3.27 -1.61 4.73
C ALA A 15 -4.66 -1.52 4.06
N THR A 16 -5.56 -0.72 4.64
CA THR A 16 -6.85 -0.40 4.04
C THR A 16 -6.70 0.36 2.72
N VAL A 17 -5.83 1.38 2.67
CA VAL A 17 -5.55 2.13 1.43
C VAL A 17 -4.98 1.22 0.35
N ILE A 18 -4.02 0.35 0.70
CA ILE A 18 -3.41 -0.61 -0.25
C ILE A 18 -4.47 -1.52 -0.87
N ARG A 19 -5.37 -2.07 -0.04
CA ARG A 19 -6.47 -2.91 -0.49
C ARG A 19 -7.44 -2.13 -1.38
N SER A 20 -7.90 -0.97 -0.92
CA SER A 20 -8.89 -0.14 -1.64
C SER A 20 -8.36 0.39 -2.97
N ALA A 21 -7.06 0.69 -3.05
CA ALA A 21 -6.41 1.11 -4.29
C ALA A 21 -6.08 -0.05 -5.23
N GLY A 22 -6.23 -1.30 -4.78
CA GLY A 22 -6.12 -2.52 -5.58
C GLY A 22 -4.71 -2.96 -5.96
N PHE A 23 -3.66 -2.37 -5.37
CA PHE A 23 -2.26 -2.72 -5.67
C PHE A 23 -1.64 -3.69 -4.64
N GLY A 24 -2.47 -4.26 -3.77
CA GLY A 24 -2.03 -5.24 -2.80
C GLY A 24 -3.17 -5.89 -2.03
N LEU A 25 -2.79 -6.82 -1.15
CA LEU A 25 -3.70 -7.54 -0.27
C LEU A 25 -3.42 -7.19 1.18
N TRP A 26 -4.50 -7.11 1.96
CA TRP A 26 -4.46 -7.16 3.41
C TRP A 26 -5.39 -8.28 3.87
N LEU A 27 -4.88 -9.19 4.67
CA LEU A 27 -5.68 -10.20 5.34
C LEU A 27 -6.09 -9.62 6.68
N GLU A 28 -7.35 -9.17 6.79
CA GLU A 28 -7.90 -8.55 8.00
C GLU A 28 -7.68 -9.41 9.27
N ARG A 29 -7.55 -10.74 9.10
CA ARG A 29 -7.27 -11.71 10.16
C ARG A 29 -5.81 -11.76 10.65
N TRP A 30 -4.86 -11.22 9.89
CA TRP A 30 -3.46 -11.09 10.34
C TRP A 30 -3.36 -9.86 11.24
N SER A 31 -3.70 -10.04 12.51
CA SER A 31 -3.61 -9.00 13.52
C SER A 31 -3.06 -9.58 14.82
N TRP A 32 -2.15 -8.83 15.45
CA TRP A 32 -1.52 -9.23 16.71
C TRP A 32 -2.51 -9.25 17.89
N ASP A 33 -3.66 -8.58 17.74
CA ASP A 33 -4.72 -8.42 18.74
C ASP A 33 -5.66 -9.64 18.84
N SER A 34 -5.43 -10.66 18.01
CA SER A 34 -6.00 -11.98 18.27
C SER A 34 -4.99 -12.77 19.09
N GLU A 35 -5.27 -12.98 20.37
CA GLU A 35 -4.44 -13.74 21.33
C GLU A 35 -4.12 -15.21 20.91
N SER A 36 -4.28 -15.62 19.65
CA SER A 36 -4.21 -17.03 19.26
C SER A 36 -3.95 -17.36 17.79
N SER A 37 -3.57 -16.43 16.91
CA SER A 37 -3.28 -16.79 15.50
C SER A 37 -1.80 -16.70 15.14
N LEU A 38 -1.02 -17.68 15.59
CA LEU A 38 0.28 -17.97 14.97
C LEU A 38 0.04 -18.25 13.48
N VAL A 39 0.43 -17.29 12.63
CA VAL A 39 0.34 -17.47 11.17
C VAL A 39 1.41 -18.48 10.75
N ARG A 40 0.97 -19.61 10.20
CA ARG A 40 1.88 -20.68 9.78
C ARG A 40 2.67 -20.26 8.55
N ALA A 41 3.92 -20.73 8.44
CA ALA A 41 4.76 -20.47 7.27
C ALA A 41 4.09 -20.91 5.94
N ALA A 42 3.34 -22.01 5.95
CA ALA A 42 2.56 -22.46 4.78
C ALA A 42 1.50 -21.43 4.35
N GLU A 43 0.82 -20.80 5.31
CA GLU A 43 -0.17 -19.75 5.02
C GLU A 43 0.51 -18.50 4.43
N ILE A 44 1.67 -18.14 4.95
CA ILE A 44 2.48 -17.03 4.42
C ILE A 44 2.89 -17.33 2.98
N ALA A 45 3.45 -18.52 2.72
CA ALA A 45 3.92 -18.93 1.41
C ALA A 45 2.79 -18.89 0.36
N GLU A 46 1.61 -19.42 0.71
CA GLU A 46 0.44 -19.38 -0.17
C GLU A 46 -0.01 -17.95 -0.49
N LYS A 47 0.02 -17.05 0.50
CA LYS A 47 -0.37 -15.66 0.29
C LYS A 47 0.65 -14.85 -0.49
N VAL A 48 1.93 -15.13 -0.29
CA VAL A 48 3.00 -14.57 -1.14
C VAL A 48 2.81 -15.02 -2.59
N LYS A 49 2.58 -16.32 -2.83
CA LYS A 49 2.31 -16.83 -4.18
C LYS A 49 1.08 -16.17 -4.80
N ALA A 50 -0.01 -16.04 -4.05
CA ALA A 50 -1.24 -15.41 -4.52
C ALA A 50 -1.01 -13.94 -4.94
N VAL A 51 -0.28 -13.15 -4.15
CA VAL A 51 0.03 -11.76 -4.51
C VAL A 51 0.98 -11.67 -5.71
N MET A 52 1.98 -12.53 -5.76
CA MET A 52 3.00 -12.51 -6.82
C MET A 52 2.47 -13.05 -8.16
N GLY A 53 1.50 -13.96 -8.11
CA GLY A 53 0.86 -14.56 -9.28
C GLY A 53 -0.40 -13.83 -9.75
N ASP A 54 -0.81 -12.74 -9.10
CA ASP A 54 -1.97 -11.95 -9.50
C ASP A 54 -1.54 -10.81 -10.44
N GLU A 55 -1.79 -10.97 -11.73
CA GLU A 55 -1.45 -9.98 -12.75
C GLU A 55 -2.23 -8.67 -12.58
N ALA A 56 -3.44 -8.70 -12.02
CA ALA A 56 -4.24 -7.49 -11.80
C ALA A 56 -3.62 -6.63 -10.70
N ILE A 57 -3.19 -7.25 -9.60
CA ILE A 57 -2.44 -6.57 -8.53
C ILE A 57 -1.13 -6.00 -9.08
N SER A 58 -0.41 -6.76 -9.90
CA SER A 58 0.84 -6.33 -10.53
C SER A 58 0.62 -5.14 -11.48
N ALA A 59 -0.39 -5.21 -12.34
CA ALA A 59 -0.74 -4.14 -13.26
C ALA A 59 -1.14 -2.87 -12.50
N ARG A 60 -1.95 -3.00 -11.45
CA ARG A 60 -2.39 -1.87 -10.63
C ARG A 60 -1.23 -1.24 -9.88
N ALA A 61 -0.31 -2.04 -9.34
CA ALA A 61 0.91 -1.53 -8.69
C ALA A 61 1.79 -0.73 -9.66
N LYS A 62 1.96 -1.22 -10.91
CA LYS A 62 2.69 -0.49 -11.96
C LYS A 62 2.01 0.82 -12.32
N GLU A 63 0.69 0.81 -12.45
CA GLU A 63 -0.09 2.01 -12.75
C GLU A 63 0.05 3.07 -11.64
N VAL A 64 -0.13 2.67 -10.37
CA VAL A 64 0.04 3.55 -9.21
C VAL A 64 1.44 4.15 -9.19
N GLY A 65 2.49 3.35 -9.44
CA GLY A 65 3.87 3.84 -9.54
C GLY A 65 4.04 4.87 -10.65
N ARG A 66 3.48 4.63 -11.84
CA ARG A 66 3.54 5.56 -12.96
C ARG A 66 2.84 6.88 -12.66
N GLU A 67 1.65 6.85 -12.06
CA GLU A 67 0.93 8.06 -11.67
C GLU A 67 1.66 8.82 -10.57
N ALA A 68 2.28 8.13 -9.61
CA ALA A 68 3.12 8.76 -8.60
C ALA A 68 4.32 9.48 -9.23
N THR A 69 5.00 8.86 -10.21
CA THR A 69 6.08 9.52 -10.97
C THR A 69 5.59 10.77 -11.69
N LYS A 70 4.42 10.74 -12.32
CA LYS A 70 3.83 11.92 -12.98
C LYS A 70 3.46 13.02 -11.98
N ALA A 71 2.96 12.65 -10.80
CA ALA A 71 2.54 13.61 -9.77
C ALA A 71 3.71 14.46 -9.27
N VAL A 72 4.92 13.88 -9.15
CA VAL A 72 6.12 14.58 -8.67
C VAL A 72 6.93 15.26 -9.76
N ALA A 73 6.75 14.88 -11.03
CA ALA A 73 7.42 15.50 -12.17
C ALA A 73 7.06 17.00 -12.30
N PRO A 74 7.88 17.82 -13.00
CA PRO A 74 7.57 19.23 -13.23
C PRO A 74 6.17 19.41 -13.84
N GLY A 75 5.40 20.33 -13.25
CA GLY A 75 3.99 20.55 -13.63
C GLY A 75 3.01 19.49 -13.11
N GLY A 76 3.47 18.44 -12.43
CA GLY A 76 2.65 17.43 -11.75
C GLY A 76 1.91 17.97 -10.52
N SER A 77 0.93 17.22 -10.01
CA SER A 77 0.08 17.66 -8.90
C SER A 77 0.87 17.93 -7.61
N SER A 78 1.71 17.00 -7.18
CA SER A 78 2.55 17.16 -5.98
C SER A 78 3.57 18.28 -6.17
N HIS A 79 4.15 18.40 -7.38
CA HIS A 79 5.04 19.51 -7.70
C HIS A 79 4.33 20.87 -7.55
N ARG A 80 3.13 21.01 -8.12
CA ARG A 80 2.33 22.25 -8.03
C ARG A 80 1.95 22.58 -6.59
N SER A 81 1.46 21.60 -5.82
CA SER A 81 1.12 21.83 -4.41
C SER A 81 2.32 22.31 -3.59
N MET A 82 3.52 21.81 -3.87
CA MET A 82 4.73 22.30 -3.23
C MET A 82 5.06 23.75 -3.64
N GLN A 83 4.92 24.09 -4.92
CA GLN A 83 5.13 25.47 -5.37
C GLN A 83 4.13 26.44 -4.74
N GLU A 84 2.85 26.06 -4.65
CA GLU A 84 1.80 26.83 -3.98
C GLU A 84 2.10 27.04 -2.50
N PHE A 85 2.51 25.98 -1.80
CA PHE A 85 2.92 26.05 -0.40
C PHE A 85 4.10 27.03 -0.20
N LEU A 86 5.14 26.93 -1.03
CA LEU A 86 6.29 27.84 -0.97
C LEU A 86 5.91 29.29 -1.27
N ALA A 87 4.96 29.52 -2.17
CA ALA A 87 4.47 30.86 -2.49
C ALA A 87 3.70 31.47 -1.32
N ALA A 88 2.94 30.68 -0.57
CA ALA A 88 2.17 31.13 0.59
C ALA A 88 3.03 31.48 1.82
N LEU A 89 4.32 31.14 1.81
CA LEU A 89 5.28 31.46 2.88
C LEU A 89 6.04 32.78 2.63
N ARG A 90 5.76 33.47 1.52
CA ARG A 90 6.30 34.81 1.20
C ARG A 90 5.35 35.90 1.69
#